data_AF-A0A8X7XFN1-F1
#
_entry.id   AF-A0A8X7XFN1-F1
#
_cell.length_a   1.000
_cell.length_b   1.000
_cell.length_c   1.000
_cell.angle_alpha   90.00
_cell.angle_beta   90.00
_cell.angle_gamma   90.00
#
_symmetry.space_group_name_H-M   'P 1'
#
loop_
_entity.id
_entity.type
_entity.pdbx_description
1 polymer ?
#
loop_
_entity_poly.entity_id
_entity_poly.type
_entity_poly.pdbx_seq_one_letter_code
_entity_poly.pdbx_strand_id
1 'polypeptide(L)'
;MLMKEEKQRAARVEIRRAAQEAASTSTSEQTNENVQRKKEEENLECSSEVQYTVTGIWGSAMAHEETLRQYVKDNNLINIDNVIEKEFVSLVDAGLAINCAYPLMLHPKRKVDVIISLDYSDGDIYETLTLAKKFAEENNLRFPSVDTKHEQPEDCSVYSGPSTPTVIHMPLFNEFNKHGK
;
A
#
# COMPACT_ATOMS: atom_id res chain seq x y z
N MET A 1 74.64 24.92 33.70
CA MET A 1 74.16 23.57 33.32
C MET A 1 72.73 23.35 33.82
N LEU A 2 72.46 23.58 35.12
CA LEU A 2 71.12 23.51 35.75
C LEU A 2 70.00 24.27 35.01
N MET A 3 70.24 25.51 34.56
CA MET A 3 69.22 26.32 33.85
C MET A 3 68.74 25.72 32.52
N LYS A 4 69.51 24.80 31.91
CA LYS A 4 69.12 24.12 30.66
C LYS A 4 68.20 22.93 30.93
N GLU A 5 68.43 22.21 32.04
CA GLU A 5 67.61 21.08 32.45
C GLU A 5 66.23 21.52 32.95
N GLU A 6 66.14 22.63 33.69
CA GLU A 6 64.85 23.17 34.13
C GLU A 6 63.99 23.63 32.94
N LYS A 7 64.58 24.27 31.94
CA LYS A 7 63.89 24.64 30.69
C LYS A 7 63.41 23.41 29.91
N GLN A 8 64.22 22.35 29.86
CA GLN A 8 63.81 21.09 29.25
C GLN A 8 62.68 20.41 30.02
N ARG A 9 62.70 20.46 31.35
CA ARG A 9 61.67 19.89 32.20
C ARG A 9 60.34 20.63 32.04
N ALA A 10 60.37 21.97 31.98
CA ALA A 10 59.19 22.79 31.71
C ALA A 10 58.58 22.47 30.34
N ALA A 11 59.40 22.40 29.29
CA ALA A 11 58.93 22.06 27.94
C ALA A 11 58.26 20.68 27.87
N ARG A 12 58.78 19.67 28.60
CA ARG A 12 58.18 18.33 28.66
C ARG A 12 56.82 18.31 29.33
N VAL A 13 56.62 19.14 30.37
CA VAL A 13 55.33 19.24 31.06
C VAL A 13 54.29 19.87 30.13
N GLU A 14 54.68 20.90 29.39
CA GLU A 14 53.79 21.61 28.48
C GLU A 14 53.36 20.75 27.28
N ILE A 15 54.29 19.99 26.69
CA ILE A 15 53.98 19.00 25.66
C ILE A 15 53.00 17.94 26.18
N ARG A 16 53.20 17.47 27.41
CA ARG A 16 52.34 16.43 28.01
C ARG A 16 50.93 16.97 28.30
N ARG A 17 50.81 18.23 28.70
CA ARG A 17 49.53 18.91 28.92
C ARG A 17 48.79 19.10 27.58
N ALA A 18 49.49 19.58 26.55
CA ALA A 18 48.90 19.74 25.22
C ALA A 18 48.41 18.41 24.63
N ALA A 19 49.14 17.31 24.85
CA ALA A 19 48.72 15.97 24.43
C ALA A 19 47.46 15.48 25.18
N GLN A 20 47.32 15.80 26.46
CA GLN A 20 46.12 15.45 27.25
C GLN A 20 44.91 16.27 26.83
N GLU A 21 45.09 17.57 26.56
CA GLU A 21 44.04 18.44 26.04
C GLU A 21 43.55 17.93 24.68
N ALA A 22 44.46 17.64 23.75
CA ALA A 22 44.12 17.10 22.44
C ALA A 22 43.36 15.76 22.52
N ALA A 23 43.77 14.86 23.42
CA ALA A 23 43.06 13.59 23.63
C ALA A 23 41.67 13.77 24.24
N SER A 24 41.50 14.76 25.14
CA SER A 24 40.19 15.07 25.71
C SER A 24 39.25 15.69 24.68
N THR A 25 39.76 16.57 23.81
CA THR A 25 39.00 17.19 22.72
C THR A 25 38.55 16.14 21.71
N SER A 26 39.45 15.25 21.24
CA SER A 26 39.11 14.20 20.28
C SER A 26 38.07 13.21 20.81
N THR A 27 38.12 12.90 22.10
CA THR A 27 37.15 12.00 22.73
C THR A 27 35.78 12.66 22.84
N SER A 28 35.74 13.95 23.21
CA SER A 28 34.50 14.72 23.31
C SER A 28 33.81 14.94 21.95
N GLU A 29 34.60 15.18 20.89
CA GLU A 29 34.12 15.34 19.52
C GLU A 29 33.55 14.01 18.98
N GLN A 30 34.26 12.89 19.18
CA GLN A 30 33.76 11.57 18.79
C GLN A 30 32.51 11.15 19.56
N THR A 31 32.41 11.47 20.86
CA THR A 31 31.18 11.20 21.62
C THR A 31 30.00 12.03 21.12
N ASN A 32 30.23 13.30 20.77
CA ASN A 32 29.17 14.15 20.23
C ASN A 32 28.74 13.71 18.83
N GLU A 33 29.67 13.33 17.94
CA GLU A 33 29.33 12.78 16.62
C GLU A 33 28.58 11.43 16.71
N ASN A 34 28.95 10.56 17.65
CA ASN A 34 28.24 9.29 17.85
C ASN A 34 26.85 9.48 18.47
N VAL A 35 26.67 10.47 19.36
CA VAL A 35 25.36 10.85 19.91
C VAL A 35 24.49 11.52 18.86
N GLN A 36 25.08 12.35 17.99
CA GLN A 36 24.39 12.97 16.85
C GLN A 36 23.96 11.91 15.83
N ARG A 37 24.85 10.97 15.46
CA ARG A 37 24.52 9.84 14.57
C ARG A 37 23.46 8.92 15.17
N LYS A 38 23.51 8.63 16.47
CA LYS A 38 22.43 7.87 17.14
C LYS A 38 21.10 8.61 17.14
N LYS A 39 21.09 9.94 17.31
CA LYS A 39 19.88 10.75 17.19
C LYS A 39 19.37 10.86 15.76
N GLU A 40 20.26 10.81 14.77
CA GLU A 40 19.88 10.74 13.35
C GLU A 40 19.36 9.33 13.00
N GLU A 41 19.97 8.26 13.49
CA GLU A 41 19.48 6.87 13.35
C GLU A 41 18.13 6.66 14.06
N GLU A 42 17.93 7.20 15.27
CA GLU A 42 16.64 7.16 15.99
C GLU A 42 15.56 8.06 15.35
N ASN A 43 15.94 9.11 14.61
CA ASN A 43 14.99 9.95 13.84
C ASN A 43 14.82 9.49 12.37
N LEU A 44 15.63 8.53 11.91
CA LEU A 44 15.56 7.89 10.60
C LEU A 44 14.99 6.47 10.69
N GLU A 45 14.25 6.17 11.75
CA GLU A 45 13.39 5.00 11.83
C GLU A 45 11.95 5.40 11.47
N CYS A 46 11.78 5.88 10.24
CA CYS A 46 10.47 5.97 9.59
C CYS A 46 10.66 5.83 8.07
N SER A 47 10.04 4.77 7.53
CA SER A 47 10.05 4.35 6.11
C SER A 47 11.35 3.64 5.71
N SER A 48 11.40 2.35 5.41
CA SER A 48 10.39 1.49 4.78
C SER A 48 10.70 0.00 5.00
N GLU A 49 9.97 -0.68 5.88
CA GLU A 49 9.52 -2.02 5.51
C GLU A 49 8.25 -1.80 4.70
N VAL A 50 8.29 -2.08 3.39
CA VAL A 50 7.06 -2.25 2.62
C VAL A 50 6.42 -3.52 3.15
N GLN A 51 5.64 -3.36 4.22
CA GLN A 51 4.88 -4.44 4.80
C GLN A 51 3.71 -4.70 3.84
N TYR A 52 3.92 -5.60 2.87
CA TYR A 52 2.85 -6.07 1.98
C TYR A 52 1.77 -6.72 2.83
N THR A 53 0.77 -5.92 3.22
CA THR A 53 -0.38 -6.42 3.96
C THR A 53 -1.38 -6.91 2.92
N VAL A 54 -1.29 -8.20 2.58
CA VAL A 54 -2.30 -8.87 1.74
C VAL A 54 -3.62 -8.82 2.49
N THR A 55 -4.52 -7.92 2.08
CA THR A 55 -5.80 -7.70 2.75
C THR A 55 -6.94 -8.19 1.85
N GLY A 56 -7.35 -9.44 2.04
CA GLY A 56 -8.65 -9.96 1.57
C GLY A 56 -8.59 -11.07 0.51
N ILE A 57 -9.38 -12.12 0.76
CA ILE A 57 -9.86 -13.09 -0.22
C ILE A 57 -11.38 -13.09 -0.05
N TRP A 58 -12.15 -12.83 -1.12
CA TRP A 58 -13.60 -12.92 -1.13
C TRP A 58 -14.01 -13.69 -2.39
N GLY A 59 -14.94 -14.64 -2.23
CA GLY A 59 -15.57 -15.35 -3.34
C GLY A 59 -16.98 -15.73 -2.92
N SER A 60 -17.96 -15.47 -3.77
CA SER A 60 -19.31 -16.00 -3.64
C SER A 60 -19.84 -16.42 -5.01
N ALA A 61 -20.61 -17.51 -4.99
CA ALA A 61 -21.33 -18.05 -6.13
C ALA A 61 -22.82 -18.09 -5.76
N MET A 62 -23.69 -17.46 -6.54
CA MET A 62 -25.14 -17.66 -6.41
C MET A 62 -25.81 -17.70 -7.78
N ALA A 63 -26.62 -18.74 -7.97
CA ALA A 63 -27.63 -18.77 -9.02
C ALA A 63 -28.75 -17.77 -8.66
N HIS A 64 -29.27 -17.03 -9.64
CA HIS A 64 -30.36 -16.03 -9.54
C HIS A 64 -29.98 -14.55 -9.26
N GLU A 65 -28.76 -14.17 -9.62
CA GLU A 65 -28.18 -12.83 -9.43
C GLU A 65 -29.00 -11.67 -10.03
N GLU A 66 -29.54 -11.83 -11.24
CA GLU A 66 -30.16 -10.73 -11.99
C GLU A 66 -31.44 -10.18 -11.32
N THR A 67 -32.26 -11.06 -10.75
CA THR A 67 -33.48 -10.68 -10.02
C THR A 67 -33.16 -9.94 -8.72
N LEU A 68 -32.11 -10.37 -8.02
CA LEU A 68 -31.65 -9.72 -6.80
C LEU A 68 -31.05 -8.35 -7.10
N ARG A 69 -30.27 -8.23 -8.19
CA ARG A 69 -29.74 -6.94 -8.67
C ARG A 69 -30.88 -5.97 -9.02
N GLN A 70 -31.94 -6.45 -9.68
CA GLN A 70 -33.10 -5.62 -9.99
C GLN A 70 -33.82 -5.16 -8.71
N TYR A 71 -34.05 -6.07 -7.76
CA TYR A 71 -34.66 -5.74 -6.48
C TYR A 71 -33.86 -4.70 -5.69
N VAL A 72 -32.54 -4.82 -5.65
CA VAL A 72 -31.64 -3.85 -4.99
C VAL A 72 -31.75 -2.45 -5.63
N LYS A 73 -31.80 -2.39 -6.98
CA LYS A 73 -31.98 -1.14 -7.73
C LYS A 73 -33.35 -0.51 -7.45
N ASP A 74 -34.42 -1.29 -7.56
CA ASP A 74 -35.81 -0.84 -7.39
C ASP A 74 -36.05 -0.26 -6.00
N ASN A 75 -35.38 -0.80 -4.98
CA ASN A 75 -35.52 -0.38 -3.60
C ASN A 75 -34.42 0.60 -3.13
N ASN A 76 -33.53 1.05 -4.02
CA ASN A 76 -32.43 1.98 -3.72
C ASN A 76 -31.57 1.56 -2.50
N LEU A 77 -31.30 0.26 -2.34
CA LEU A 77 -30.66 -0.29 -1.14
C LEU A 77 -29.14 -0.01 -1.06
N ILE A 78 -28.56 0.59 -2.10
CA ILE A 78 -27.12 0.94 -2.16
C ILE A 78 -26.85 2.35 -1.60
N ASN A 79 -27.90 3.16 -1.38
CA ASN A 79 -27.73 4.51 -0.85
C ASN A 79 -27.49 4.48 0.68
N ILE A 80 -26.25 4.81 1.05
CA ILE A 80 -25.73 4.87 2.43
C ILE A 80 -25.89 6.27 3.09
N ASP A 81 -26.57 7.21 2.43
CA ASP A 81 -26.90 8.49 3.04
C ASP A 81 -27.80 8.25 4.27
N ASN A 82 -27.40 8.85 5.39
CA ASN A 82 -28.14 8.85 6.65
C ASN A 82 -28.33 7.47 7.31
N VAL A 83 -27.39 6.52 7.13
CA VAL A 83 -27.37 5.24 7.87
C VAL A 83 -27.44 5.45 9.39
N ILE A 84 -26.85 6.54 9.89
CA ILE A 84 -26.80 6.89 11.31
C ILE A 84 -28.18 7.33 11.84
N GLU A 85 -29.09 7.78 10.98
CA GLU A 85 -30.42 8.27 11.35
C GLU A 85 -31.51 7.20 11.25
N LYS A 86 -31.18 6.00 10.72
CA LYS A 86 -32.14 4.91 10.53
C LYS A 86 -32.13 3.96 11.73
N GLU A 87 -33.32 3.57 12.19
CA GLU A 87 -33.49 2.55 13.24
C GLU A 87 -33.04 1.15 12.77
N PHE A 88 -33.16 0.88 11.47
CA PHE A 88 -32.77 -0.39 10.86
C PHE A 88 -31.90 -0.16 9.62
N VAL A 89 -30.86 -0.98 9.48
CA VAL A 89 -29.94 -0.99 8.34
C VAL A 89 -30.03 -2.36 7.67
N SER A 90 -30.29 -2.37 6.36
CA SER A 90 -30.28 -3.58 5.55
C SER A 90 -28.89 -3.81 4.97
N LEU A 91 -28.32 -4.98 5.24
CA LEU A 91 -27.06 -5.42 4.64
C LEU A 91 -27.36 -6.43 3.54
N VAL A 92 -26.73 -6.25 2.38
CA VAL A 92 -26.85 -7.15 1.23
C VAL A 92 -25.47 -7.60 0.79
N ASP A 93 -25.42 -8.73 0.08
CA ASP A 93 -24.15 -9.25 -0.45
C ASP A 93 -23.52 -8.26 -1.44
N ALA A 94 -22.22 -8.00 -1.29
CA ALA A 94 -21.48 -7.08 -2.13
C ALA A 94 -21.32 -7.58 -3.58
N GLY A 95 -21.42 -8.89 -3.80
CA GLY A 95 -21.43 -9.50 -5.13
C GLY A 95 -22.58 -9.00 -6.01
N LEU A 96 -23.69 -8.53 -5.40
CA LEU A 96 -24.78 -7.88 -6.13
C LEU A 96 -24.43 -6.49 -6.70
N ALA A 97 -23.30 -5.92 -6.27
CA ALA A 97 -22.76 -4.68 -6.82
C ALA A 97 -21.53 -4.99 -7.68
N ILE A 98 -20.37 -5.21 -7.05
CA ILE A 98 -19.11 -5.53 -7.70
C ILE A 98 -18.63 -6.85 -7.10
N ASN A 99 -18.49 -7.88 -7.93
CA ASN A 99 -18.08 -9.23 -7.49
C ASN A 99 -16.58 -9.33 -7.17
N CYS A 100 -15.96 -8.22 -6.78
CA CYS A 100 -14.61 -8.10 -6.25
C CYS A 100 -14.53 -6.91 -5.29
N ALA A 101 -13.67 -7.02 -4.28
CA ALA A 101 -13.56 -6.06 -3.18
C ALA A 101 -12.86 -4.73 -3.55
N TYR A 102 -13.01 -4.22 -4.78
CA TYR A 102 -12.42 -2.96 -5.24
C TYR A 102 -12.76 -1.75 -4.37
N PRO A 103 -14.02 -1.54 -3.91
CA PRO A 103 -14.34 -0.42 -3.04
C PRO A 103 -13.49 -0.34 -1.77
N LEU A 104 -13.12 -1.49 -1.20
CA LEU A 104 -12.27 -1.56 0.00
C LEU A 104 -10.80 -1.22 -0.32
N MET A 105 -10.33 -1.66 -1.49
CA MET A 105 -8.93 -1.50 -1.90
C MET A 105 -8.63 -0.11 -2.44
N LEU A 106 -9.58 0.53 -3.10
CA LEU A 106 -9.43 1.86 -3.69
C LEU A 106 -9.56 3.00 -2.67
N HIS A 107 -9.87 2.69 -1.42
CA HIS A 107 -10.00 3.70 -0.37
C HIS A 107 -8.65 4.45 -0.18
N PRO A 108 -8.58 5.79 -0.34
CA PRO A 108 -7.31 6.54 -0.42
C PRO A 108 -6.37 6.35 0.79
N LYS A 109 -6.93 6.14 1.98
CA LYS A 109 -6.12 5.89 3.20
C LYS A 109 -5.31 4.59 3.16
N ARG A 110 -5.71 3.62 2.33
CA ARG A 110 -5.01 2.34 2.18
C ARG A 110 -3.71 2.49 1.39
N LYS A 111 -3.58 3.52 0.55
CA LYS A 111 -2.39 3.80 -0.28
C LYS A 111 -1.89 2.56 -1.02
N VAL A 112 -2.81 1.86 -1.68
CA VAL A 112 -2.50 0.60 -2.37
C VAL A 112 -1.74 0.87 -3.66
N ASP A 113 -0.57 0.25 -3.81
CA ASP A 113 0.24 0.34 -5.04
C ASP A 113 -0.09 -0.76 -6.05
N VAL A 114 -0.42 -1.97 -5.56
CA VAL A 114 -0.73 -3.15 -6.40
C VAL A 114 -1.98 -3.86 -5.89
N ILE A 115 -2.87 -4.19 -6.81
CA ILE A 115 -4.08 -5.00 -6.58
C ILE A 115 -3.93 -6.28 -7.40
N ILE A 116 -4.00 -7.44 -6.74
CA ILE A 116 -4.11 -8.74 -7.41
C ILE A 116 -5.58 -9.14 -7.34
N SER A 117 -6.28 -9.03 -8.47
CA SER A 117 -7.70 -9.29 -8.61
C SER A 117 -7.90 -10.71 -9.12
N LEU A 118 -8.45 -11.57 -8.27
CA LEU A 118 -8.91 -12.91 -8.63
C LEU A 118 -10.41 -12.84 -8.88
N ASP A 119 -10.83 -12.96 -10.13
CA ASP A 119 -12.24 -12.79 -10.50
C ASP A 119 -12.89 -14.14 -10.77
N TYR A 120 -13.90 -14.48 -9.96
CA TYR A 120 -14.66 -15.72 -10.05
C TYR A 120 -16.05 -15.50 -10.68
N SER A 121 -16.27 -14.36 -11.32
CA SER A 121 -17.53 -14.05 -11.98
C SER A 121 -17.79 -15.01 -13.15
N ASP A 122 -19.06 -15.36 -13.30
CA ASP A 122 -19.56 -16.08 -14.47
C ASP A 122 -19.99 -15.06 -15.54
N GLY A 123 -19.87 -15.40 -16.82
CA GLY A 123 -20.22 -14.49 -17.92
C GLY A 123 -19.08 -13.60 -18.43
N ASP A 124 -19.29 -12.28 -18.47
CA ASP A 124 -18.33 -11.33 -19.05
C ASP A 124 -17.13 -11.11 -18.12
N ILE A 125 -15.96 -11.58 -18.56
CA ILE A 125 -14.66 -11.44 -17.89
C ILE A 125 -14.27 -9.99 -17.57
N TYR A 126 -14.83 -9.00 -18.26
CA TYR A 126 -14.54 -7.59 -18.05
C TYR A 126 -15.59 -6.87 -17.20
N GLU A 127 -16.69 -7.54 -16.82
CA GLU A 127 -17.78 -6.90 -16.08
C GLU A 127 -17.26 -6.29 -14.78
N THR A 128 -16.57 -7.07 -13.96
CA THR A 128 -16.02 -6.63 -12.68
C THR A 128 -15.07 -5.44 -12.83
N LEU A 129 -14.16 -5.50 -13.81
CA LEU A 129 -13.22 -4.41 -14.07
C LEU A 129 -13.94 -3.14 -14.54
N THR A 130 -14.96 -3.29 -15.38
CA THR A 130 -15.78 -2.18 -15.88
C THR A 130 -16.56 -1.53 -14.75
N LEU A 131 -17.17 -2.32 -13.88
CA LEU A 131 -17.88 -1.84 -12.69
C LEU A 131 -16.94 -1.18 -11.69
N ALA A 132 -15.74 -1.75 -11.48
CA ALA A 132 -14.72 -1.16 -10.61
C ALA A 132 -14.23 0.21 -11.13
N LYS A 133 -13.99 0.32 -12.43
CA LYS A 133 -13.63 1.60 -13.08
C LYS A 133 -14.76 2.63 -12.89
N LYS A 134 -16.00 2.25 -13.18
CA LYS A 134 -17.17 3.13 -13.00
C LYS A 134 -17.32 3.59 -11.56
N PHE A 135 -17.19 2.68 -10.59
CA PHE A 135 -17.22 3.01 -9.17
C PHE A 135 -16.12 4.01 -8.80
N ALA A 136 -14.90 3.82 -9.32
CA ALA A 136 -13.81 4.73 -9.07
C ALA A 136 -14.09 6.13 -9.64
N GLU A 137 -14.61 6.22 -10.86
CA GLU A 137 -15.01 7.49 -11.50
C GLU A 137 -16.09 8.21 -10.70
N GLU A 138 -17.16 7.51 -10.30
CA GLU A 138 -18.27 8.06 -9.51
C GLU A 138 -17.82 8.58 -8.13
N ASN A 139 -16.78 7.97 -7.55
CA ASN A 139 -16.25 8.33 -6.23
C ASN A 139 -14.99 9.20 -6.28
N ASN A 140 -14.59 9.70 -7.46
CA ASN A 140 -13.37 10.48 -7.68
C ASN A 140 -12.09 9.78 -7.17
N LEU A 141 -12.02 8.46 -7.34
CA LEU A 141 -10.89 7.60 -7.00
C LEU A 141 -10.02 7.33 -8.22
N ARG A 142 -8.75 7.01 -7.97
CA ARG A 142 -7.76 6.71 -9.01
C ARG A 142 -7.84 5.23 -9.39
N PHE A 143 -8.03 4.93 -10.67
CA PHE A 143 -8.08 3.57 -11.22
C PHE A 143 -7.39 3.55 -12.60
N PRO A 144 -6.64 2.49 -12.96
CA PRO A 144 -5.97 2.43 -14.26
C PRO A 144 -6.99 2.37 -15.40
N SER A 145 -6.56 2.76 -16.60
CA SER A 145 -7.36 2.53 -17.79
C SER A 145 -7.43 1.04 -18.07
N VAL A 146 -8.65 0.53 -18.27
CA VAL A 146 -8.92 -0.85 -18.67
C VAL A 146 -9.26 -0.85 -20.15
N ASP A 147 -8.53 -1.64 -20.95
CA ASP A 147 -8.92 -1.98 -22.31
C ASP A 147 -9.70 -3.30 -22.28
N THR A 148 -10.95 -3.26 -22.71
CA THR A 148 -11.89 -4.40 -22.72
C THR A 148 -12.10 -4.93 -24.15
N LYS A 149 -11.28 -4.52 -25.11
CA LYS A 149 -11.44 -4.86 -26.54
C LYS A 149 -10.89 -6.23 -26.93
N HIS A 150 -10.25 -6.96 -26.02
CA HIS A 150 -9.69 -8.25 -26.36
C HIS A 150 -10.83 -9.28 -26.42
N GLU A 151 -11.03 -9.84 -27.61
CA GLU A 151 -12.06 -10.86 -27.87
C GLU A 151 -11.81 -12.17 -27.10
N GLN A 152 -10.61 -12.37 -26.56
CA GLN A 152 -10.22 -13.56 -25.79
C GLN A 152 -9.55 -13.15 -24.47
N PRO A 153 -9.96 -13.71 -23.32
CA PRO A 153 -9.31 -13.51 -22.04
C PRO A 153 -7.87 -14.02 -22.07
N GLU A 154 -6.90 -13.15 -21.77
CA GLU A 154 -5.59 -13.60 -21.32
C GLU A 154 -5.72 -14.22 -19.91
N ASP A 155 -4.86 -15.18 -19.59
CA ASP A 155 -4.86 -15.83 -18.26
C ASP A 155 -4.63 -14.84 -17.12
N CYS A 156 -3.95 -13.73 -17.43
CA CYS A 156 -3.61 -12.66 -16.51
C CYS A 156 -3.36 -11.37 -17.27
N SER A 157 -4.17 -10.34 -17.01
CA SER A 157 -4.02 -9.00 -17.60
C SER A 157 -3.42 -8.02 -16.60
N VAL A 158 -2.54 -7.13 -17.06
CA VAL A 158 -1.93 -6.09 -16.21
C VAL A 158 -2.34 -4.71 -16.67
N TYR A 159 -2.98 -3.94 -15.78
CA TYR A 159 -3.40 -2.56 -16.02
C TYR A 159 -2.62 -1.62 -15.11
N SER A 160 -1.97 -0.62 -15.71
CA SER A 160 -1.18 0.37 -14.98
C SER A 160 -1.40 1.77 -15.53
N GLY A 161 -1.16 2.79 -14.71
CA GLY A 161 -1.33 4.18 -15.10
C GLY A 161 -0.66 5.14 -14.12
N PRO A 162 -0.47 6.41 -14.51
CA PRO A 162 0.14 7.41 -13.65
C PRO A 162 -0.67 7.61 -12.37
N SER A 163 -0.03 7.45 -11.21
CA SER A 163 -0.66 7.64 -9.89
C SER A 163 -1.86 6.73 -9.62
N THR A 164 -2.05 5.62 -10.33
CA THR A 164 -3.12 4.64 -10.05
C THR A 164 -2.50 3.38 -9.46
N PRO A 165 -3.24 2.56 -8.69
CA PRO A 165 -2.77 1.21 -8.40
C PRO A 165 -2.54 0.44 -9.70
N THR A 166 -1.54 -0.41 -9.71
CA THR A 166 -1.40 -1.44 -10.75
C THR A 166 -2.35 -2.59 -10.44
N VAL A 167 -3.17 -2.98 -11.40
CA VAL A 167 -4.13 -4.07 -11.26
C VAL A 167 -3.63 -5.25 -12.08
N ILE A 168 -3.36 -6.36 -11.41
CA ILE A 168 -3.09 -7.67 -12.02
C ILE A 168 -4.40 -8.46 -11.91
N HIS A 169 -5.06 -8.70 -13.02
CA HIS A 169 -6.38 -9.33 -13.05
C HIS A 169 -6.31 -10.74 -13.65
N MET A 170 -6.83 -11.71 -12.90
CA MET A 170 -6.85 -13.12 -13.28
C MET A 170 -8.29 -13.64 -13.24
N PRO A 171 -8.95 -13.79 -14.40
CA PRO A 171 -10.28 -14.37 -14.47
C PRO A 171 -10.23 -15.88 -14.25
N LEU A 172 -11.24 -16.43 -13.56
CA LEU A 172 -11.38 -17.86 -13.28
C LEU A 172 -11.53 -18.66 -14.57
N PHE A 173 -12.35 -18.17 -15.49
CA PHE A 173 -12.56 -18.78 -16.80
C PHE A 173 -11.72 -18.04 -17.84
N ASN A 174 -10.65 -18.69 -18.27
CA ASN A 174 -9.77 -18.26 -19.34
C ASN A 174 -9.64 -19.36 -20.42
N GLU A 175 -8.96 -19.03 -21.51
CA GLU A 175 -8.78 -19.93 -22.65
C GLU A 175 -8.05 -21.23 -22.28
N PHE A 176 -7.21 -21.21 -21.24
CA PHE A 176 -6.43 -22.38 -20.80
C PHE A 176 -7.24 -23.36 -19.95
N ASN A 177 -8.18 -22.87 -19.14
CA ASN A 177 -8.91 -23.68 -18.16
C ASN A 177 -10.39 -23.92 -18.53
N LYS A 178 -10.89 -23.39 -19.65
CA LYS A 178 -12.20 -23.74 -20.24
C LYS A 178 -12.33 -25.21 -20.68
N HIS A 179 -11.22 -25.91 -20.90
CA HIS A 179 -11.18 -27.33 -21.24
C HIS A 179 -10.86 -28.14 -19.98
N GLY A 180 -11.85 -28.28 -19.09
CA GLY A 180 -11.72 -29.20 -17.95
C GLY A 180 -11.20 -30.56 -18.41
N LYS A 181 -10.12 -31.03 -17.79
CA LYS A 181 -9.72 -32.44 -17.91
C LYS A 181 -10.64 -33.31 -17.06
#